data_AF-A0A835U4U6-F1
#
_entry.id   AF-A0A835U4U6-F1
#
_cell.length_a   1.000
_cell.length_b   1.000
_cell.length_c   1.000
_cell.angle_alpha   90.00
_cell.angle_beta   90.00
_cell.angle_gamma   90.00
#
_symmetry.space_group_name_H-M   'P 1'
#
loop_
_entity.id
_entity.type
_entity.pdbx_description
1 polymer ?
#
loop_
_entity_poly.entity_id
_entity_poly.type
_entity_poly.pdbx_seq_one_letter_code
_entity_poly.pdbx_strand_id
1 'polypeptide(L)'
;MDGSRGSIMFPLRQCKILHLVRHAQGIHNVAAEKDHSAYLSEKYFDAHLTSLGWNQVDNLRRHVISSGLAKKIDLVITSPLLRTMQTAVESSVVMDL
;
A
#
# COMPACT_ATOMS: atom_id res chain seq x y z
N MET A 1 -6.28 -15.47 -41.54
CA MET A 1 -7.26 -15.24 -40.46
C MET A 1 -6.82 -14.00 -39.72
N ASP A 2 -7.38 -12.85 -40.06
CA ASP A 2 -7.11 -11.58 -39.37
C ASP A 2 -7.82 -11.59 -38.01
N GLY A 3 -7.04 -11.67 -36.94
CA GLY A 3 -7.52 -11.51 -35.57
C GLY A 3 -7.88 -10.05 -35.33
N SER A 4 -9.16 -9.71 -35.45
CA SER A 4 -9.68 -8.44 -34.97
C SER A 4 -9.41 -8.33 -33.46
N ARG A 5 -8.41 -7.52 -33.10
CA ARG A 5 -8.20 -7.10 -31.72
C ARG A 5 -9.36 -6.18 -31.34
N GLY A 6 -10.45 -6.76 -30.86
CA GLY A 6 -11.58 -6.01 -30.31
C GLY A 6 -11.08 -5.08 -29.21
N SER A 7 -11.16 -3.78 -29.45
CA SER A 7 -10.96 -2.78 -28.41
C SER A 7 -12.11 -2.90 -27.41
N ILE A 8 -11.85 -3.49 -26.24
CA ILE A 8 -12.83 -3.58 -25.17
C ILE A 8 -12.87 -2.21 -24.49
N MET A 9 -13.94 -1.45 -24.73
CA MET A 9 -14.20 -0.21 -24.01
C MET A 9 -14.84 -0.54 -22.65
N PHE A 10 -14.10 -0.31 -21.57
CA PHE A 10 -14.65 -0.42 -20.21
C PHE A 10 -15.38 0.88 -19.85
N PRO A 11 -16.67 0.81 -19.44
CA PRO A 11 -17.36 1.98 -18.93
C PRO A 11 -16.77 2.35 -17.56
N LEU A 12 -15.76 3.22 -17.54
CA LEU A 12 -15.03 3.63 -16.32
C LEU A 12 -15.94 4.08 -15.16
N ARG A 13 -17.14 4.58 -15.47
CA ARG A 13 -18.15 5.02 -14.48
C ARG A 13 -18.96 3.88 -13.86
N GLN A 14 -18.84 2.65 -14.37
CA GLN A 14 -19.56 1.46 -13.90
C GLN A 14 -18.61 0.39 -13.34
N CYS A 15 -17.30 0.65 -13.35
CA CYS A 15 -16.30 -0.25 -12.79
C CYS A 15 -15.92 0.17 -11.36
N LYS A 16 -15.63 -0.82 -10.52
CA LYS A 16 -14.94 -0.58 -9.25
C LYS A 16 -13.44 -0.40 -9.53
N ILE A 17 -12.82 0.57 -8.86
CA ILE A 17 -11.37 0.81 -8.95
C ILE A 17 -10.73 0.18 -7.72
N LEU A 18 -9.76 -0.71 -7.95
CA LEU A 18 -8.98 -1.33 -6.90
C LEU A 18 -7.57 -0.73 -6.90
N HIS A 19 -7.19 -0.12 -5.78
CA HIS A 19 -5.84 0.38 -5.55
C HIS A 19 -5.04 -0.65 -4.75
N LEU A 20 -3.90 -1.07 -5.27
CA LEU A 20 -3.00 -2.02 -4.61
C LEU A 20 -1.75 -1.28 -4.13
N VAL A 21 -1.50 -1.34 -2.82
CA VAL A 21 -0.39 -0.64 -2.17
C VAL A 21 0.41 -1.64 -1.35
N ARG A 22 1.73 -1.67 -1.54
CA ARG A 22 2.65 -2.44 -0.69
C ARG A 22 2.94 -1.64 0.59
N HIS A 23 3.14 -2.33 1.72
CA HIS A 23 3.61 -1.66 2.94
C HIS A 23 4.94 -0.92 2.70
N ALA A 24 5.15 0.16 3.43
CA ALA A 24 6.41 0.89 3.42
C ALA A 24 7.55 0.06 4.05
N GLN A 25 8.78 0.55 3.97
CA GLN A 25 9.94 -0.18 4.48
C GLN A 25 9.79 -0.53 5.97
N GLY A 26 9.80 -1.82 6.28
CA GLY A 26 9.81 -2.34 7.65
C GLY A 26 11.22 -2.72 8.09
N ILE A 27 11.42 -2.88 9.41
CA ILE A 27 12.72 -3.32 9.96
C ILE A 27 13.16 -4.65 9.33
N HIS A 28 12.22 -5.57 9.08
CA HIS A 28 12.50 -6.84 8.40
C HIS A 28 13.15 -6.67 7.02
N ASN A 29 12.83 -5.61 6.26
CA ASN A 29 13.45 -5.37 4.95
C ASN A 29 14.92 -5.00 5.11
N VAL A 30 15.23 -4.10 6.06
CA VAL A 30 16.61 -3.68 6.36
C VAL A 30 17.43 -4.83 6.91
N ALA A 31 16.82 -5.70 7.74
CA ALA A 31 17.49 -6.90 8.22
C ALA A 31 17.78 -7.88 7.06
N ALA A 32 16.81 -8.09 6.17
CA ALA A 32 16.94 -9.00 5.04
C ALA A 32 17.89 -8.52 3.94
N GLU A 33 18.12 -7.20 3.82
CA GLU A 33 19.18 -6.65 2.95
C GLU A 33 20.59 -7.04 3.44
N LYS A 34 20.77 -7.20 4.76
CA LYS A 34 22.04 -7.61 5.36
C LYS A 34 22.21 -9.11 5.37
N ASP A 35 21.13 -9.82 5.70
CA ASP A 35 21.09 -11.27 5.77
C ASP A 35 19.71 -11.75 5.34
N HIS A 36 19.65 -12.39 4.17
CA HIS A 36 18.39 -12.85 3.59
C HIS A 36 17.63 -13.85 4.47
N SER A 37 18.34 -14.59 5.34
CA SER A 37 17.71 -15.52 6.27
C SER A 37 16.82 -14.82 7.31
N ALA A 38 16.99 -13.51 7.50
CA ALA A 38 16.18 -12.69 8.39
C ALA A 38 14.68 -12.71 8.05
N TYR A 39 14.28 -13.00 6.81
CA TYR A 39 12.88 -13.19 6.45
C TYR A 39 12.21 -14.35 7.18
N LEU A 40 12.98 -15.35 7.62
CA LEU A 40 12.50 -16.52 8.36
C LEU A 40 12.59 -16.32 9.88
N SER A 41 13.13 -15.18 10.34
CA SER A 41 13.30 -14.92 11.76
C SER A 41 11.97 -14.53 12.41
N GLU A 42 11.59 -15.24 13.47
CA GLU A 42 10.41 -14.90 14.28
C GLU A 42 10.46 -13.48 14.83
N LYS A 43 11.67 -12.96 15.12
CA LYS A 43 11.90 -11.58 15.56
C LYS A 43 11.32 -10.54 14.60
N TYR A 44 11.29 -10.85 13.30
CA TYR A 44 10.87 -9.93 12.24
C TYR A 44 9.49 -10.25 11.67
N PHE A 45 8.79 -11.26 12.20
CA PHE A 45 7.48 -11.69 11.73
C PHE A 45 6.49 -10.50 11.66
N ASP A 46 6.33 -9.79 12.78
CA ASP A 46 5.46 -8.63 12.90
C ASP A 46 6.22 -7.30 13.04
N ALA A 47 7.31 -7.16 12.27
CA ALA A 47 8.15 -5.97 12.31
C ALA A 47 7.38 -4.69 11.93
N HIS A 48 7.64 -3.62 12.68
CA HIS A 48 7.14 -2.27 12.39
C HIS A 48 7.94 -1.55 11.30
N LEU A 49 7.43 -0.38 10.86
CA LEU A 49 8.07 0.50 9.89
C LEU A 49 9.38 1.12 10.42
N THR A 50 10.33 1.34 9.52
CA THR A 50 11.53 2.14 9.80
C THR A 50 11.21 3.64 9.71
N SER A 51 12.12 4.50 10.15
CA SER A 51 11.99 5.96 9.93
C SER A 51 11.88 6.33 8.44
N LEU A 52 12.56 5.60 7.55
CA LEU A 52 12.40 5.75 6.11
C LEU A 52 11.01 5.28 5.66
N GLY A 53 10.52 4.17 6.20
CA GLY A 53 9.16 3.69 5.96
C GLY A 53 8.10 4.75 6.31
N TRP A 54 8.25 5.43 7.45
CA TRP A 54 7.39 6.53 7.83
C TRP A 54 7.41 7.70 6.84
N ASN A 55 8.59 8.08 6.34
CA ASN A 55 8.69 9.11 5.30
C ASN A 55 8.02 8.68 3.97
N GLN A 56 8.09 7.39 3.62
CA GLN A 56 7.39 6.86 2.45
C GLN A 56 5.87 6.96 2.61
N VAL A 57 5.36 6.66 3.81
CA VAL A 57 3.94 6.81 4.15
C VAL A 57 3.48 8.26 4.07
N ASP A 58 4.25 9.21 4.60
CA ASP A 58 3.94 10.64 4.51
C ASP A 58 3.87 11.12 3.04
N ASN A 59 4.84 10.73 2.22
CA ASN A 59 4.82 11.02 0.78
C ASN A 59 3.55 10.48 0.11
N LEU A 60 3.15 9.24 0.45
CA LEU A 60 1.94 8.63 -0.07
C LEU A 60 0.69 9.38 0.39
N ARG A 61 0.60 9.74 1.67
CA ARG A 61 -0.50 10.53 2.25
C ARG A 61 -0.68 11.84 1.49
N ARG A 62 0.40 12.58 1.28
CA ARG A 62 0.39 13.84 0.51
C ARG A 62 -0.16 13.63 -0.91
N HIS A 63 0.27 12.58 -1.59
CA HIS A 63 -0.21 12.24 -2.93
C HIS A 63 -1.71 11.87 -2.95
N VAL A 64 -2.17 11.05 -2.01
CA VAL A 64 -3.57 10.62 -1.91
C VAL A 64 -4.50 11.83 -1.64
N ILE A 65 -4.05 12.78 -0.82
CA ILE A 65 -4.78 14.03 -0.56
C ILE A 65 -4.77 14.93 -1.79
N SER A 66 -3.60 15.21 -2.37
CA SER A 66 -3.48 16.16 -3.48
C SER A 66 -4.17 15.69 -4.77
N SER A 67 -4.27 14.38 -4.97
CA SER A 67 -5.00 13.77 -6.09
C SER A 67 -6.52 13.73 -5.90
N GLY A 68 -7.02 14.04 -4.70
CA GLY A 68 -8.42 13.87 -4.33
C GLY A 68 -8.85 12.40 -4.22
N LEU A 69 -7.91 11.45 -4.27
CA LEU A 69 -8.18 10.02 -4.16
C LEU A 69 -8.78 9.68 -2.79
N ALA A 70 -8.34 10.37 -1.74
CA ALA A 70 -8.89 10.27 -0.39
C ALA A 70 -10.43 10.26 -0.34
N LYS A 71 -11.07 11.12 -1.14
CA LYS A 71 -12.53 11.30 -1.17
C LYS A 71 -13.26 10.23 -1.98
N LYS A 72 -12.53 9.32 -2.64
CA LYS A 72 -13.05 8.29 -3.53
C LYS A 72 -12.87 6.87 -2.97
N ILE A 73 -12.16 6.73 -1.85
CA ILE A 73 -11.91 5.42 -1.22
C ILE A 73 -13.05 5.15 -0.24
N ASP A 74 -13.86 4.14 -0.55
CA ASP A 74 -14.96 3.70 0.32
C ASP A 74 -14.53 2.62 1.34
N LEU A 75 -13.47 1.86 1.01
CA LEU A 75 -13.01 0.72 1.80
C LEU A 75 -11.49 0.55 1.69
N VAL A 76 -10.84 0.37 2.83
CA VAL A 76 -9.43 -0.02 2.94
C VAL A 76 -9.36 -1.41 3.57
N ILE A 77 -8.72 -2.35 2.89
CA ILE A 77 -8.43 -3.70 3.41
C ILE A 77 -6.92 -3.82 3.56
N THR A 78 -6.48 -4.32 4.72
CA THR A 78 -5.06 -4.49 5.01
C THR A 78 -4.78 -5.89 5.54
N SER A 79 -3.55 -6.34 5.36
CA SER A 79 -3.04 -7.52 6.08
C SER A 79 -2.94 -7.18 7.57
N PRO A 80 -3.13 -8.16 8.48
CA PRO A 80 -3.09 -7.91 9.92
C PRO A 80 -1.69 -7.57 10.46
N LEU A 81 -0.64 -7.60 9.63
CA LEU A 81 0.72 -7.30 10.07
C LEU A 81 0.89 -5.81 10.39
N LEU A 82 1.68 -5.52 11.42
CA LEU A 82 1.87 -4.17 11.96
C LEU A 82 2.33 -3.19 10.90
N ARG A 83 3.30 -3.57 10.06
CA ARG A 83 3.78 -2.73 8.94
C ARG A 83 2.70 -2.38 7.91
N THR A 84 1.77 -3.28 7.62
CA THR A 84 0.68 -3.04 6.66
C THR A 84 -0.41 -2.18 7.28
N MET A 85 -0.72 -2.38 8.57
CA MET A 85 -1.63 -1.50 9.30
C MET A 85 -1.07 -0.09 9.49
N GLN A 86 0.19 0.05 9.90
CA GLN A 86 0.87 1.35 10.02
C GLN A 86 0.88 2.09 8.68
N THR A 87 1.19 1.38 7.58
CA THR A 87 1.10 2.00 6.24
C THR A 87 -0.33 2.45 5.95
N ALA A 88 -1.32 1.59 6.18
CA ALA A 88 -2.71 1.87 5.83
C ALA A 88 -3.30 3.03 6.64
N VAL A 89 -3.18 3.01 7.97
CA VAL A 89 -3.76 4.02 8.87
C VAL A 89 -3.21 5.41 8.59
N GLU A 90 -1.93 5.49 8.22
CA GLU A 90 -1.20 6.75 8.17
C GLU A 90 -1.08 7.30 6.74
N SER A 91 -1.21 6.44 5.72
CA SER A 91 -1.37 6.87 4.32
C SER A 91 -2.82 7.18 3.95
N SER A 92 -3.77 6.51 4.61
CA SER A 92 -5.20 6.74 4.39
C SER A 92 -5.66 7.93 5.19
N VAL A 93 -6.63 8.62 4.62
CA VAL A 93 -7.27 9.78 5.22
C VAL A 93 -8.24 9.29 6.29
N VAL A 94 -7.70 8.90 7.45
CA VAL A 94 -8.45 9.06 8.71
C VAL A 94 -8.42 10.57 8.98
N MET A 95 -9.21 11.32 8.20
CA MET A 95 -9.62 12.67 8.59
C MET A 95 -10.64 12.47 9.69
N ASP A 96 -10.22 12.83 10.90
CA ASP A 96 -11.06 13.20 12.05
C ASP A 96 -12.15 12.20 12.45
N LEU A 97 -11.82 11.37 13.45
CA LEU A 97 -12.75 11.08 14.54
C LEU A 97 -12.38 11.97 15.73
#